data_AF-A0AA97H2C4-F1
#
_entry.id   AF-A0AA97H2C4-F1
#
_cell.length_a   1.000
_cell.length_b   1.000
_cell.length_c   1.000
_cell.angle_alpha   90.00
_cell.angle_beta   90.00
_cell.angle_gamma   90.00
#
_symmetry.space_group_name_H-M   'P 1'
#
loop_
_entity.id
_entity.type
_entity.pdbx_description
1 polymer ?
#
loop_
_entity_poly.entity_id
_entity_poly.type
_entity_poly.pdbx_seq_one_letter_code
_entity_poly.pdbx_strand_id
1 'polypeptide(L)'
;MKRVKTGVMKYGNIHKAVFRLRPNRFIAKCELEGEQVKAHVHNTGRCLELLVPGCTAYLEENLNSARKTNYTLISVKKFGSIVNIDSIAPNKAFHEAIEQGQIELSGLAQVLKPETRYSD
;
A
#
# COMPACT_ATOMS: atom_id res chain seq x y z
N MET A 1 -6.59 -1.93 -25.57
CA MET A 1 -5.73 -1.68 -24.38
C MET A 1 -6.54 -0.91 -23.36
N LYS A 2 -6.72 -1.41 -22.14
CA LYS A 2 -7.43 -0.66 -21.09
C LYS A 2 -6.50 0.46 -20.63
N ARG A 3 -6.89 1.73 -20.84
CA ARG A 3 -6.22 2.91 -20.30
C ARG A 3 -6.02 2.69 -18.80
N VAL A 4 -4.77 2.63 -18.35
CA VAL A 4 -4.46 2.81 -16.92
C VAL A 4 -4.94 4.22 -16.58
N LYS A 5 -5.78 4.35 -15.55
CA LYS A 5 -6.26 5.68 -15.12
C LYS A 5 -5.03 6.51 -14.73
N THR A 6 -4.72 7.50 -15.56
CA THR A 6 -3.73 8.55 -15.32
C THR A 6 -4.22 9.42 -14.17
N GLY A 7 -3.76 9.12 -12.97
CA GLY A 7 -4.06 9.89 -11.77
C GLY A 7 -2.90 9.75 -10.79
N VAL A 8 -2.49 10.88 -10.21
CA VAL A 8 -1.45 10.94 -9.17
C VAL A 8 -1.77 9.93 -8.07
N MET A 9 -0.80 9.11 -7.67
CA MET A 9 -0.96 8.15 -6.58
C MET A 9 -1.22 8.92 -5.29
N LYS A 10 -2.48 8.88 -4.83
CA LYS A 10 -2.90 9.47 -3.57
C LYS A 10 -3.74 8.46 -2.81
N TYR A 11 -3.42 8.31 -1.53
CA TYR A 11 -4.29 7.65 -0.58
C TYR A 11 -5.42 8.59 -0.17
N GLY A 12 -6.64 8.06 -0.09
CA GLY A 12 -7.80 8.77 0.43
C GLY A 12 -8.03 8.49 1.91
N ASN A 13 -8.75 9.38 2.59
CA ASN A 13 -9.35 9.16 3.91
C ASN A 13 -8.48 8.33 4.87
N ILE A 14 -7.31 8.90 5.21
CA ILE A 14 -6.27 8.21 5.97
C ILE A 14 -6.52 8.39 7.46
N HIS A 15 -6.58 7.27 8.17
CA HIS A 15 -6.77 7.20 9.61
C HIS A 15 -5.50 6.74 10.30
N LYS A 16 -5.12 7.45 11.37
CA LYS A 16 -4.01 7.04 12.24
C LYS A 16 -4.53 6.02 13.25
N ALA A 17 -3.86 4.88 13.35
CA ALA A 17 -4.24 3.78 14.22
C ALA A 17 -3.02 3.23 14.98
N VAL A 18 -3.26 2.34 15.94
CA VAL A 18 -2.20 1.55 16.60
C VAL A 18 -2.25 0.12 16.06
N PHE A 19 -1.16 -0.34 15.47
CA PHE A 19 -1.07 -1.74 15.05
C PHE A 19 -1.08 -2.66 16.27
N ARG A 20 -1.90 -3.70 16.26
CA ARG A 20 -1.98 -4.68 17.37
C ARG A 20 -1.35 -6.01 16.99
N LEU A 21 -1.85 -6.66 15.94
CA LEU A 21 -1.30 -7.92 15.46
C LEU A 21 -1.71 -8.21 14.02
N ARG A 22 -1.00 -9.13 13.37
CA ARG A 22 -1.30 -9.60 12.02
C ARG A 22 -1.52 -11.11 12.06
N PRO A 23 -2.77 -11.59 12.15
CA PRO A 23 -3.03 -13.01 12.40
C PRO A 23 -2.79 -13.87 11.15
N ASN A 24 -2.75 -13.28 9.96
CA ASN A 24 -2.41 -13.96 8.71
C ASN A 24 -1.88 -12.97 7.67
N ARG A 25 -1.45 -13.46 6.51
CA ARG A 25 -0.83 -12.62 5.47
C ARG A 25 -1.74 -11.55 4.86
N PHE A 26 -3.05 -11.57 5.10
CA PHE A 26 -4.01 -10.65 4.46
C PHE A 26 -4.71 -9.70 5.42
N ILE A 27 -4.61 -9.91 6.73
CA ILE A 27 -5.35 -9.16 7.75
C ILE A 27 -4.38 -8.58 8.76
N ALA A 28 -4.56 -7.32 9.12
CA ALA A 28 -4.02 -6.70 10.33
C ALA A 28 -5.19 -6.30 11.25
N LYS A 29 -5.00 -6.45 12.56
CA LYS A 29 -5.86 -5.86 13.58
C LYS A 29 -5.18 -4.59 14.08
N CYS A 30 -5.92 -3.50 14.06
CA CYS A 30 -5.46 -2.20 14.56
C CYS A 30 -6.50 -1.64 15.54
N GLU A 31 -6.07 -0.70 16.37
CA GLU A 31 -6.95 0.10 17.20
C GLU A 31 -7.08 1.49 16.60
N LEU A 32 -8.31 1.90 16.31
CA LEU A 32 -8.67 3.20 15.76
C LEU A 32 -9.73 3.79 16.68
N GLU A 33 -9.45 4.96 17.26
CA GLU A 33 -10.39 5.67 18.15
C GLU A 33 -10.91 4.81 19.33
N GLY A 34 -10.07 3.90 19.84
CA GLY A 34 -10.43 2.99 20.94
C GLY A 34 -11.14 1.71 20.49
N GLU A 35 -11.50 1.57 19.22
CA GLU A 35 -12.13 0.38 18.67
C GLU A 35 -11.15 -0.50 17.88
N GLN A 36 -11.33 -1.81 17.96
CA GLN A 36 -10.52 -2.75 17.19
C GLN A 36 -11.09 -2.93 15.78
N VAL A 37 -10.33 -2.49 14.77
CA VAL A 37 -10.68 -2.61 13.35
C VAL A 37 -9.82 -3.66 12.64
N LYS A 38 -10.37 -4.23 11.56
CA LYS A 38 -9.64 -5.11 10.64
C LYS A 38 -9.23 -4.33 9.39
N ALA A 39 -7.96 -4.40 9.05
CA ALA A 39 -7.39 -3.82 7.83
C ALA A 39 -6.86 -4.92 6.91
N HIS A 40 -7.07 -4.76 5.61
CA HIS A 40 -6.43 -5.60 4.61
C HIS A 40 -4.94 -5.25 4.47
N VAL A 41 -4.11 -6.27 4.20
CA VAL A 41 -2.67 -6.12 3.95
C VAL A 41 -2.36 -6.65 2.55
N HIS A 42 -1.92 -5.78 1.65
CA HIS A 42 -1.50 -6.18 0.30
C HIS A 42 -0.13 -6.88 0.31
N ASN A 43 0.75 -6.52 1.25
CA ASN A 43 2.10 -7.05 1.34
C ASN A 43 2.10 -8.52 1.77
N THR A 44 2.59 -9.43 0.94
CA THR A 44 2.65 -10.86 1.28
C THR A 44 3.83 -11.21 2.19
N GLY A 45 4.85 -10.36 2.28
CA GLY A 45 6.00 -10.52 3.17
C GLY A 45 5.64 -10.29 4.63
N ARG A 46 6.43 -10.84 5.57
CA ARG A 46 6.09 -10.80 7.01
C ARG A 46 6.19 -9.40 7.63
N CYS A 47 7.10 -8.56 7.14
CA CYS A 47 7.36 -7.20 7.64
C CYS A 47 7.55 -7.14 9.18
N LEU A 48 8.21 -8.14 9.78
CA LEU A 48 8.30 -8.31 11.25
C LEU A 48 8.92 -7.11 11.96
N GLU A 49 9.89 -6.46 11.32
CA GLU A 49 10.56 -5.29 11.89
C GLU A 49 9.75 -3.99 11.77
N LEU A 50 8.66 -4.01 11.00
CA LEU A 50 7.78 -2.86 10.75
C LEU A 50 6.47 -3.02 11.52
N LEU A 51 5.91 -4.23 11.50
CA LEU A 51 4.64 -4.62 12.10
C LEU A 51 4.83 -5.10 13.54
N VAL A 52 5.37 -4.20 14.37
CA VAL A 52 5.57 -4.43 15.80
C VAL A 52 4.32 -3.94 16.56
N PRO A 53 3.72 -4.76 17.44
CA PRO A 53 2.59 -4.34 18.26
C PRO A 53 2.86 -3.00 18.97
N GLY A 54 1.91 -2.07 18.89
CA GLY A 54 2.03 -0.72 19.44
C GLY A 54 2.57 0.33 18.47
N CYS A 55 3.10 -0.06 17.30
CA CYS A 55 3.57 0.93 16.32
C CYS A 55 2.39 1.75 15.75
N THR A 56 2.69 3.00 15.38
CA THR A 56 1.70 3.82 14.65
C THR A 56 1.50 3.23 13.27
N ALA A 57 0.24 2.98 12.92
CA ALA A 57 -0.22 2.55 11.62
C ALA A 57 -1.03 3.64 10.94
N TYR A 58 -1.03 3.63 9.61
CA TYR A 58 -1.89 4.46 8.78
C TYR A 58 -2.78 3.56 7.94
N LEU A 59 -4.09 3.76 8.05
CA LEU A 59 -5.12 2.99 7.38
C LEU A 59 -5.81 3.87 6.34
N GLU A 60 -5.90 3.39 5.10
CA GLU A 60 -6.80 3.98 4.11
C GLU A 60 -8.19 3.36 4.27
N GLU A 61 -9.20 4.20 4.48
CA GLU A 61 -10.59 3.78 4.50
C GLU A 61 -11.18 3.70 3.08
N ASN A 62 -11.92 2.62 2.82
CA ASN A 62 -12.60 2.36 1.58
C ASN A 62 -13.96 1.70 1.87
N LEU A 63 -15.02 2.49 1.72
CA LEU A 63 -16.40 2.10 2.02
C LEU A 63 -17.09 1.34 0.87
N ASN A 64 -16.33 0.75 -0.05
CA ASN A 64 -16.92 -0.08 -1.09
C ASN A 64 -17.55 -1.33 -0.47
N SER A 65 -18.87 -1.48 -0.61
CA SER A 65 -19.68 -2.56 -0.04
C SER A 65 -19.25 -3.97 -0.50
N ALA A 66 -18.51 -4.09 -1.60
CA ALA A 66 -17.95 -5.36 -2.05
C ALA A 66 -16.73 -5.83 -1.22
N ARG A 67 -16.12 -4.96 -0.39
CA ARG A 67 -14.95 -5.30 0.41
C ARG A 67 -15.36 -5.94 1.74
N LYS A 68 -14.65 -7.00 2.13
CA LYS A 68 -14.81 -7.63 3.46
C LYS A 68 -14.21 -6.80 4.61
N THR A 69 -13.37 -5.81 4.28
CA THR A 69 -12.71 -4.91 5.24
C THR A 69 -12.80 -3.49 4.73
N ASN A 70 -13.25 -2.57 5.58
CA ASN A 70 -13.34 -1.15 5.24
C ASN A 70 -11.98 -0.46 5.23
N TYR A 71 -10.93 -1.07 5.78
CA TYR A 71 -9.61 -0.48 5.90
C TYR A 71 -8.54 -1.26 5.15
N THR A 72 -7.50 -0.55 4.72
CA THR A 72 -6.26 -1.09 4.16
C THR A 72 -5.08 -0.55 4.96
N LEU A 73 -4.18 -1.41 5.43
CA LEU A 73 -2.95 -0.96 6.08
C LEU A 73 -1.95 -0.51 5.01
N ILE A 74 -1.71 0.79 4.94
CA ILE A 74 -0.89 1.39 3.87
C ILE A 74 0.54 1.70 4.32
N SER A 75 0.73 2.13 5.57
CA SER A 75 2.03 2.53 6.09
C SER A 75 2.12 2.33 7.60
N VAL A 76 3.33 2.30 8.14
CA VAL A 76 3.61 2.33 9.58
C VAL A 76 4.72 3.32 9.91
N LYS A 77 4.82 3.77 11.16
CA LYS A 77 5.93 4.61 11.63
C LYS A 77 7.04 3.75 12.25
N LYS A 78 8.27 3.93 11.79
CA LYS A 78 9.48 3.30 12.34
C LYS A 78 10.60 4.35 12.43
N PHE A 79 11.25 4.44 13.59
CA PHE A 79 12.36 5.37 13.85
C PHE A 79 12.10 6.82 13.39
N GLY A 80 10.89 7.33 13.62
CA GLY A 80 10.51 8.70 13.24
C GLY A 80 10.02 8.84 11.80
N SER A 81 10.32 7.88 10.91
CA SER A 81 9.93 7.88 9.50
C SER A 81 8.66 7.08 9.24
N ILE A 82 7.93 7.45 8.19
CA ILE A 82 6.81 6.67 7.67
C ILE A 82 7.35 5.70 6.63
N VAL A 83 7.06 4.41 6.80
CA VAL A 83 7.41 3.35 5.86
C VAL A 83 6.13 2.88 5.19
N ASN A 84 6.04 3.09 3.87
CA ASN A 84 4.96 2.52 3.07
C ASN A 84 5.13 1.00 2.98
N ILE A 85 4.07 0.26 3.25
CA ILE A 85 4.07 -1.20 3.17
C ILE A 85 3.10 -1.73 2.12
N ASP A 86 2.33 -0.87 1.48
CA ASP A 86 1.40 -1.22 0.42
C ASP A 86 2.14 -1.60 -0.86
N SER A 87 2.24 -2.91 -1.12
CA SER A 87 2.97 -3.44 -2.28
C SER A 87 2.35 -3.08 -3.63
N ILE A 88 1.14 -2.50 -3.67
CA ILE A 88 0.50 -2.05 -4.92
C ILE A 88 0.95 -0.63 -5.31
N ALA A 89 1.39 0.18 -4.34
CA ALA A 89 1.76 1.58 -4.56
C ALA A 89 2.99 1.78 -5.46
N PRO A 90 4.09 1.00 -5.34
CA PRO A 90 5.31 1.24 -6.10
C PRO A 90 5.10 1.25 -7.62
N ASN A 91 4.35 0.29 -8.17
CA ASN A 91 4.11 0.24 -9.62
C ASN A 91 3.37 1.48 -10.13
N LYS A 92 2.40 1.99 -9.35
CA LYS A 92 1.67 3.21 -9.69
C LYS A 92 2.56 4.45 -9.60
N ALA A 93 3.29 4.59 -8.50
CA ALA A 93 4.21 5.71 -8.29
C ALA A 93 5.32 5.74 -9.34
N PHE A 94 5.86 4.59 -9.72
CA PHE A 94 6.86 4.50 -10.78
C PHE A 94 6.31 4.88 -12.15
N HIS A 95 5.12 4.37 -12.51
CA HIS A 95 4.46 4.74 -13.76
C HIS A 95 4.22 6.26 -13.84
N GLU A 96 3.73 6.85 -12.75
CA GLU A 96 3.53 8.29 -12.64
C GLU A 96 4.84 9.07 -12.80
N ALA A 97 5.92 8.63 -12.14
CA ALA A 97 7.22 9.29 -12.22
C ALA A 97 7.80 9.30 -13.64
N ILE A 98 7.57 8.22 -14.41
CA ILE A 98 7.92 8.15 -15.84
C ILE A 98 7.06 9.13 -16.66
N GLU A 99 5.74 9.12 -16.47
CA GLU A 99 4.82 10.01 -17.19
C GLU A 99 5.08 11.50 -16.92
N GLN A 100 5.56 11.84 -15.72
CA GLN A 100 5.93 13.20 -15.31
C GLN A 100 7.36 13.59 -15.69
N GLY A 101 8.16 12.69 -16.27
CA GLY A 101 9.56 12.94 -16.59
C GLY A 101 10.48 13.09 -15.37
N GLN A 102 10.05 12.61 -14.19
CA GLN A 102 10.87 12.60 -12.98
C GLN A 102 11.92 11.47 -12.99
N ILE A 103 11.63 10.40 -13.72
CA ILE A 103 12.55 9.30 -13.98
C ILE A 103 12.70 9.18 -15.49
N GLU A 104 13.93 9.18 -15.97
CA GLU A 104 14.26 8.88 -17.36
C GLU A 104 14.92 7.51 -17.45
N LEU A 105 14.41 6.66 -18.34
CA LEU A 105 14.97 5.33 -18.61
C LEU A 105 15.84 5.38 -19.86
N SER A 106 16.91 6.17 -19.82
CA SER A 106 17.84 6.33 -20.93
C SER A 106 18.41 4.96 -21.34
N GLY A 107 18.22 4.57 -22.59
CA GLY A 107 18.69 3.27 -23.11
C GLY A 107 17.82 2.06 -22.78
N LEU A 108 16.67 2.22 -22.11
CA LEU A 108 15.75 1.15 -21.74
C LEU A 108 14.31 1.43 -22.20
N ALA A 109 13.82 0.55 -23.09
CA ALA A 109 12.43 0.33 -23.55
C ALA A 109 11.64 1.49 -24.23
N GLN A 110 11.08 1.18 -25.41
CA GLN A 110 10.07 2.00 -26.11
C GLN A 110 8.63 1.76 -25.60
N VAL A 111 8.40 0.75 -24.75
CA VAL A 111 7.06 0.35 -24.28
C VAL A 111 7.11 -0.04 -22.80
N LEU A 112 6.35 0.66 -21.96
CA LEU A 112 6.18 0.37 -20.54
C LEU A 112 4.92 -0.47 -20.33
N LYS A 113 5.06 -1.67 -19.74
CA LYS A 113 3.91 -2.55 -19.47
C LYS A 113 4.08 -3.28 -18.12
N PRO A 114 3.20 -3.02 -17.13
CA PRO A 114 3.24 -3.72 -15.85
C PRO A 114 2.81 -5.18 -15.98
N GLU A 115 3.23 -6.02 -15.02
CA GLU A 115 2.86 -7.45 -14.93
C GLU A 115 3.13 -8.24 -16.23
N THR A 116 4.23 -7.91 -16.92
CA THR A 116 4.64 -8.64 -18.12
C THR A 116 5.18 -10.00 -17.73
N ARG A 117 4.54 -11.06 -18.24
CA ARG A 117 5.01 -12.44 -18.05
C ARG A 117 6.30 -12.65 -18.82
N TYR A 118 7.34 -13.01 -18.10
CA TYR A 118 8.49 -13.72 -18.65
C TYR A 118 8.33 -15.20 -18.28
N SER A 119 9.12 -16.08 -18.89
CA SER A 119 9.08 -17.54 -18.67
C SER A 119 8.74 -17.95 -17.22
N ASP A 120 8.08 -19.10 -17.06
CA ASP A 120 7.67 -19.62 -15.75
C ASP A 120 8.84 -19.77 -14.75
#